data_AF-A0A2V2N7S5-F1
#
_entry.id   AF-A0A2V2N7S5-F1
#
_cell.length_a   1.000
_cell.length_b   1.000
_cell.length_c   1.000
_cell.angle_alpha   90.00
_cell.angle_beta   90.00
_cell.angle_gamma   90.00
#
_symmetry.space_group_name_H-M   'P 1'
#
loop_
_entity.id
_entity.type
_entity.pdbx_description
1 polymer ?
#
loop_
_entity_poly.entity_id
_entity_poly.type
_entity_poly.pdbx_seq_one_letter_code
_entity_poly.pdbx_strand_id
1 'polypeptide(L)'
;MADENTTIIQTVVSLSSPRQFESEQIKEADAVEIRLDLITEPIEKQLDLLTNSFKKPIILTLRSSAEGGAFAGDPDGWIERITPFLSFVTMVDVEIRFKEHAPRLKEMGITTIASCHRNEMLSPENLMTLYKELRSFGDIPKIAVQPQDTADLLTLLQFTNTAPKPLIVSVTGMVCRYARPLLPLFGSLYTYCYIDSPTSPGQYSLREMRMLAHLLSPGVIDTWFQGRPVRSGDPSLFYRLAGEIREHRS
;
A
#
# COMPACT_ATOMS: atom_id res chain seq x y z
N MET A 1 9.59 14.85 -24.79
CA MET A 1 8.80 14.92 -23.54
C MET A 1 8.64 13.50 -23.04
N ALA A 2 9.60 13.02 -22.24
CA ALA A 2 9.42 11.79 -21.48
C ALA A 2 9.02 12.26 -20.08
N ASP A 3 7.80 11.95 -19.66
CA ASP A 3 7.48 11.94 -18.24
C ASP A 3 8.18 10.69 -17.70
N GLU A 4 9.44 10.86 -17.30
CA GLU A 4 10.28 9.82 -16.72
C GLU A 4 9.65 9.42 -15.39
N ASN A 5 8.73 8.46 -15.46
CA ASN A 5 8.09 7.76 -14.35
C ASN A 5 9.18 7.21 -13.40
N THR A 6 9.67 8.07 -12.52
CA THR A 6 10.32 7.64 -11.29
C THR A 6 9.18 7.01 -10.50
N THR A 7 9.12 5.68 -10.46
CA THR A 7 8.12 4.99 -9.65
C THR A 7 8.37 5.35 -8.19
N ILE A 8 7.67 6.37 -7.71
CA ILE A 8 7.70 6.79 -6.31
C ILE A 8 7.02 5.67 -5.53
N ILE A 9 7.73 5.06 -4.58
CA ILE A 9 7.15 4.12 -3.63
C ILE A 9 6.12 4.88 -2.80
N GLN A 10 4.84 4.72 -3.13
CA GLN A 10 3.75 5.37 -2.41
C GLN A 10 3.42 4.61 -1.13
N THR A 11 3.23 5.35 -0.05
CA THR A 11 3.10 4.81 1.31
C THR A 11 1.71 5.02 1.88
N VAL A 12 1.16 3.96 2.48
CA VAL A 12 -0.02 4.04 3.34
C VAL A 12 0.44 3.87 4.79
N VAL A 13 0.05 4.76 5.69
CA VAL A 13 0.28 4.57 7.13
C VAL A 13 -0.97 4.02 7.80
N SER A 14 -0.83 2.87 8.46
CA SER A 14 -1.89 2.27 9.27
C SER A 14 -1.93 2.90 10.66
N LEU A 15 -3.07 3.49 11.02
CA LEU A 15 -3.39 4.01 12.34
C LEU A 15 -4.27 3.00 13.08
N SER A 16 -3.80 2.54 14.23
CA SER A 16 -4.45 1.55 15.09
C SER A 16 -4.73 2.07 16.49
N SER A 17 -4.50 3.35 16.77
CA SER A 17 -4.86 3.99 18.03
C SER A 17 -5.18 5.48 17.83
N PRO A 18 -6.04 6.09 18.66
CA PRO A 18 -6.39 7.51 18.53
C PRO A 18 -5.20 8.46 18.62
N ARG A 19 -4.17 8.12 19.40
CA ARG A 19 -2.96 8.96 19.59
C ARG A 19 -2.19 9.15 18.29
N GLN A 20 -2.24 8.18 17.39
CA GLN A 20 -1.48 8.24 16.14
C GLN A 20 -2.02 9.31 15.19
N PHE A 21 -3.30 9.69 15.28
CA PHE A 21 -3.92 10.73 14.45
C PHE A 21 -3.28 12.11 14.63
N GLU A 22 -2.64 12.35 15.78
CA GLU A 22 -1.95 13.59 16.10
C GLU A 22 -0.47 13.59 15.66
N SER A 23 0.01 12.47 15.11
CA SER A 23 1.41 12.36 14.68
C SER A 23 1.67 13.20 13.44
N GLU A 24 2.61 14.14 13.56
CA GLU A 24 3.10 14.96 12.45
C GLU A 24 3.66 14.12 11.29
N GLN A 25 4.15 12.89 11.58
CA GLN A 25 4.66 11.96 10.57
C GLN A 25 3.59 11.56 9.54
N ILE A 26 2.30 11.63 9.88
CA ILE A 26 1.21 11.34 8.95
C ILE A 26 1.31 12.21 7.69
N LYS A 27 1.75 13.47 7.81
CA LYS A 27 1.86 14.40 6.68
C LYS A 27 2.84 13.92 5.60
N GLU A 28 3.78 13.05 5.97
CA GLU A 28 4.77 12.46 5.06
C GLU A 28 4.24 11.23 4.31
N ALA A 29 3.10 10.67 4.70
CA ALA A 29 2.47 9.53 4.03
C ALA A 29 1.68 9.96 2.80
N ASP A 30 1.52 9.06 1.82
CA ASP A 30 0.72 9.31 0.62
C ASP A 30 -0.77 9.02 0.82
N ALA A 31 -1.07 8.13 1.78
CA ALA A 31 -2.41 7.84 2.25
C ALA A 31 -2.36 7.37 3.72
N VAL A 32 -3.53 7.39 4.37
CA VAL A 32 -3.71 6.90 5.74
C VAL A 32 -4.75 5.79 5.74
N GLU A 33 -4.50 4.71 6.48
CA GLU A 33 -5.46 3.65 6.77
C GLU A 33 -5.89 3.71 8.23
N ILE A 34 -7.19 3.84 8.48
CA ILE A 34 -7.79 3.72 9.81
C ILE A 34 -8.14 2.25 10.02
N ARG A 35 -7.40 1.58 10.91
CA ARG A 35 -7.69 0.21 11.35
C ARG A 35 -8.75 0.23 12.43
N LEU A 36 -10.00 0.42 12.02
CA LEU A 36 -11.16 0.53 12.91
C LEU A 36 -11.32 -0.72 13.80
N ASP A 37 -10.90 -1.89 13.30
CA ASP A 37 -10.92 -3.14 14.08
C ASP A 37 -9.97 -3.14 15.28
N LEU A 38 -8.93 -2.28 15.28
CA LEU A 38 -7.94 -2.18 16.35
C LEU A 38 -8.17 -1.01 17.31
N ILE A 39 -9.16 -0.15 17.02
CA ILE A 39 -9.47 1.05 17.79
C ILE A 39 -10.76 0.81 18.59
N THR A 40 -10.69 1.03 19.91
CA THR A 40 -11.84 0.80 20.81
C THR A 40 -12.46 2.11 21.30
N GLU A 41 -11.71 3.19 21.24
CA GLU A 41 -12.06 4.52 21.70
C GLU A 41 -12.80 5.30 20.58
N PRO A 42 -13.64 6.28 20.95
CA PRO A 42 -14.23 7.21 19.97
C PRO A 42 -13.16 7.99 19.20
N ILE A 43 -13.35 8.15 17.89
CA ILE A 43 -12.38 8.80 16.98
C ILE A 43 -12.97 9.91 16.12
N GLU A 44 -14.23 10.27 16.29
CA GLU A 44 -14.93 11.25 15.44
C GLU A 44 -14.21 12.61 15.44
N LYS A 45 -13.78 13.08 16.61
CA LYS A 45 -13.01 14.33 16.74
C LYS A 45 -11.66 14.25 16.03
N GLN A 46 -10.98 13.10 16.13
CA GLN A 46 -9.69 12.87 15.48
C GLN A 46 -9.85 12.81 13.96
N LEU A 47 -10.95 12.24 13.47
CA LEU A 47 -11.29 12.21 12.05
C LEU A 47 -11.64 13.59 11.51
N ASP A 48 -12.38 14.42 12.26
CA ASP A 48 -12.61 15.82 11.93
C ASP A 48 -11.28 16.59 11.76
N LEU A 49 -10.34 16.43 12.70
CA LEU A 49 -9.04 17.09 12.62
C LEU A 49 -8.18 16.54 11.45
N LEU A 50 -8.21 15.22 11.24
CA LEU A 50 -7.47 14.57 10.16
C LEU A 50 -7.98 15.03 8.79
N THR A 51 -9.29 15.01 8.54
CA THR A 51 -9.88 15.44 7.27
C THR A 51 -9.63 16.92 6.96
N ASN A 52 -9.50 17.76 8.00
CA ASN A 52 -9.13 19.15 7.86
C ASN A 52 -7.66 19.36 7.48
N SER A 53 -6.74 18.56 8.03
CA SER A 53 -5.29 18.73 7.88
C SER A 53 -4.65 17.85 6.80
N PHE A 54 -5.25 16.71 6.48
CA PHE A 54 -4.75 15.71 5.54
C PHE A 54 -5.66 15.62 4.32
N LYS A 55 -5.18 16.12 3.18
CA LYS A 55 -5.95 16.21 1.92
C LYS A 55 -5.68 15.07 0.93
N LYS A 56 -4.92 14.06 1.35
CA LYS A 56 -4.64 12.84 0.57
C LYS A 56 -5.62 11.72 0.96
N PRO A 57 -5.63 10.57 0.27
CA PRO A 57 -6.60 9.52 0.54
C PRO A 57 -6.61 9.01 1.99
N ILE A 58 -7.81 8.87 2.53
CA ILE A 58 -8.08 8.24 3.83
C ILE A 58 -8.85 6.95 3.54
N ILE A 59 -8.31 5.83 4.01
CA ILE A 59 -8.82 4.47 3.83
C ILE A 59 -9.41 4.00 5.15
N LEU A 60 -10.69 3.62 5.16
CA LEU A 60 -11.29 2.94 6.29
C LEU A 60 -11.14 1.43 6.13
N THR A 61 -10.64 0.75 7.16
CA THR A 61 -10.52 -0.71 7.17
C THR A 61 -11.08 -1.26 8.47
N LEU A 62 -12.11 -2.09 8.35
CA LEU A 62 -12.62 -2.93 9.44
C LEU A 62 -12.27 -4.39 9.10
N ARG A 63 -11.04 -4.80 9.46
CA ARG A 63 -10.47 -6.11 9.08
C ARG A 63 -11.08 -7.22 9.94
N SER A 64 -11.55 -8.28 9.30
CA SER A 64 -12.11 -9.46 9.98
C SER A 64 -11.04 -10.31 10.66
N SER A 65 -11.44 -11.07 11.68
CA SER A 65 -10.56 -12.03 12.35
C SER A 65 -10.08 -13.16 11.42
N ALA A 66 -10.85 -13.49 10.39
CA ALA A 66 -10.47 -14.47 9.37
C ALA A 66 -9.30 -13.98 8.50
N GLU A 67 -9.12 -12.67 8.35
CA GLU A 67 -8.01 -12.03 7.62
C GLU A 67 -7.00 -11.33 8.56
N GLY A 68 -6.96 -11.71 9.84
CA GLY A 68 -5.95 -11.22 10.80
C GLY A 68 -6.25 -9.89 11.48
N GLY A 69 -7.50 -9.43 11.43
CA GLY A 69 -7.99 -8.29 12.21
C GLY A 69 -8.71 -8.70 13.50
N ALA A 70 -9.44 -7.75 14.11
CA ALA A 70 -10.17 -7.98 15.36
C ALA A 70 -11.70 -8.01 15.19
N PHE A 71 -12.24 -7.75 14.00
CA PHE A 71 -13.69 -7.77 13.78
C PHE A 71 -14.22 -9.20 13.63
N ALA A 72 -15.16 -9.59 14.49
CA ALA A 72 -15.73 -10.95 14.53
C ALA A 72 -17.23 -11.00 14.11
N GLY A 73 -17.78 -9.93 13.54
CA GLY A 73 -19.19 -9.87 13.12
C GLY A 73 -19.45 -10.49 11.74
N ASP A 74 -20.68 -10.33 11.28
CA ASP A 74 -21.19 -10.70 9.96
C ASP A 74 -21.21 -9.48 9.00
N PRO A 75 -21.61 -9.64 7.73
CA PRO A 75 -21.66 -8.52 6.79
C PRO A 75 -22.56 -7.36 7.24
N ASP A 76 -23.74 -7.65 7.81
CA ASP A 76 -24.65 -6.61 8.29
C ASP A 76 -24.03 -5.81 9.45
N GLY A 77 -23.41 -6.48 10.42
CA GLY A 77 -22.67 -5.82 11.49
C GLY A 77 -21.43 -5.07 10.99
N TRP A 78 -20.82 -5.53 9.90
CA TRP A 78 -19.68 -4.84 9.28
C TRP A 78 -20.11 -3.49 8.70
N ILE A 79 -21.18 -3.47 7.89
CA ILE A 79 -21.68 -2.23 7.30
C ILE A 79 -22.22 -1.27 8.36
N GLU A 80 -22.93 -1.78 9.38
CA GLU A 80 -23.41 -0.98 10.51
C GLU A 80 -22.24 -0.28 11.21
N ARG A 81 -21.15 -1.01 11.44
CA ARG A 81 -19.99 -0.48 12.18
C ARG A 81 -19.20 0.56 11.39
N ILE A 82 -19.11 0.47 10.06
CA ILE A 82 -18.36 1.45 9.26
C ILE A 82 -19.20 2.67 8.84
N THR A 83 -20.53 2.52 8.76
CA THR A 83 -21.45 3.57 8.25
C THR A 83 -21.24 4.95 8.89
N PRO A 84 -21.04 5.08 10.22
CA PRO A 84 -20.82 6.38 10.86
C PRO A 84 -19.57 7.13 10.38
N PHE A 85 -18.61 6.42 9.79
CA PHE A 85 -17.31 6.98 9.41
C PHE A 85 -17.18 7.26 7.90
N LEU A 86 -18.17 6.88 7.09
CA LEU A 86 -18.09 6.95 5.63
C LEU A 86 -17.92 8.38 5.09
N SER A 87 -18.46 9.39 5.78
CA SER A 87 -18.30 10.81 5.41
C SER A 87 -16.90 11.36 5.62
N PHE A 88 -16.03 10.66 6.36
CA PHE A 88 -14.68 11.09 6.69
C PHE A 88 -13.61 10.50 5.77
N VAL A 89 -13.98 9.57 4.89
CA VAL A 89 -13.01 8.74 4.16
C VAL A 89 -13.26 8.80 2.66
N THR A 90 -12.19 8.57 1.90
CA THR A 90 -12.25 8.54 0.43
C THR A 90 -12.27 7.12 -0.12
N MET A 91 -11.80 6.16 0.69
CA MET A 91 -11.69 4.75 0.30
C MET A 91 -12.13 3.85 1.45
N VAL A 92 -12.63 2.67 1.12
CA VAL A 92 -12.93 1.60 2.09
C VAL A 92 -12.28 0.31 1.59
N ASP A 93 -11.60 -0.39 2.49
CA ASP A 93 -11.07 -1.73 2.24
C ASP A 93 -12.17 -2.76 2.53
N VAL A 94 -12.55 -3.53 1.50
CA VAL A 94 -13.67 -4.47 1.49
C VAL A 94 -13.15 -5.87 1.18
N GLU A 95 -13.22 -6.76 2.14
CA GLU A 95 -12.92 -8.18 1.95
C GLU A 95 -13.98 -8.85 1.06
N ILE A 96 -13.63 -9.96 0.40
CA ILE A 96 -14.56 -10.74 -0.44
C ILE A 96 -15.86 -11.08 0.32
N ARG A 97 -15.77 -11.34 1.63
CA ARG A 97 -16.92 -11.65 2.49
C ARG A 97 -17.94 -10.50 2.59
N PHE A 98 -17.51 -9.26 2.39
CA PHE A 98 -18.33 -8.05 2.51
C PHE A 98 -18.66 -7.43 1.13
N LYS A 99 -18.38 -8.14 0.04
CA LYS A 99 -18.50 -7.63 -1.34
C LYS A 99 -19.89 -7.13 -1.72
N GLU A 100 -20.93 -7.62 -1.08
CA GLU A 100 -22.32 -7.21 -1.34
C GLU A 100 -22.57 -5.73 -1.01
N HIS A 101 -21.75 -5.12 -0.15
CA HIS A 101 -21.85 -3.70 0.20
C HIS A 101 -21.06 -2.78 -0.74
N ALA A 102 -20.20 -3.30 -1.60
CA ALA A 102 -19.38 -2.50 -2.50
C ALA A 102 -20.20 -1.60 -3.46
N PRO A 103 -21.32 -2.06 -4.06
CA PRO A 103 -22.17 -1.19 -4.89
C PRO A 103 -22.69 0.04 -4.13
N ARG A 104 -23.11 -0.14 -2.87
CA ARG A 104 -23.59 0.97 -2.02
C ARG A 104 -22.48 1.98 -1.73
N LEU A 105 -21.27 1.52 -1.45
CA LEU A 105 -20.12 2.41 -1.23
C LEU A 105 -19.81 3.22 -2.50
N LYS A 106 -19.89 2.58 -3.67
CA LYS A 106 -19.70 3.23 -4.96
C LYS A 106 -20.75 4.30 -5.26
N GLU A 107 -22.02 4.03 -4.94
CA GLU A 107 -23.11 5.03 -5.06
C GLU A 107 -22.86 6.27 -4.19
N MET A 108 -22.17 6.10 -3.06
CA MET A 108 -21.73 7.20 -2.18
C MET A 108 -20.46 7.91 -2.68
N GLY A 109 -19.90 7.51 -3.82
CA GLY A 109 -18.66 8.07 -4.37
C GLY A 109 -17.38 7.59 -3.65
N ILE A 110 -17.46 6.52 -2.85
CA ILE A 110 -16.32 5.96 -2.12
C ILE A 110 -15.61 4.92 -2.98
N THR A 111 -14.28 5.03 -3.08
CA THR A 111 -13.47 4.04 -3.81
C THR A 111 -13.35 2.76 -2.99
N THR A 112 -13.59 1.60 -3.62
CA THR A 112 -13.47 0.30 -2.97
C THR A 112 -12.12 -0.34 -3.24
N ILE A 113 -11.34 -0.58 -2.18
CA ILE A 113 -10.18 -1.47 -2.21
C ILE A 113 -10.70 -2.89 -1.93
N ALA A 114 -10.88 -3.69 -2.97
CA ALA A 114 -11.31 -5.08 -2.83
C ALA A 114 -10.12 -5.93 -2.38
N SER A 115 -10.13 -6.44 -1.15
CA SER A 115 -8.97 -7.10 -0.55
C SER A 115 -9.17 -8.58 -0.26
N CYS A 116 -8.04 -9.30 -0.24
CA CYS A 116 -7.96 -10.66 0.30
C CYS A 116 -6.56 -10.92 0.87
N HIS A 117 -6.53 -11.45 2.09
CA HIS A 117 -5.30 -11.92 2.76
C HIS A 117 -5.24 -13.45 2.77
N ARG A 118 -4.08 -13.99 2.40
CA ARG A 118 -3.76 -15.42 2.47
C ARG A 118 -2.47 -15.61 3.26
N ASN A 119 -2.44 -16.62 4.11
CA ASN A 119 -1.26 -17.01 4.89
C ASN A 119 -0.34 -17.97 4.12
N GLU A 120 -0.48 -18.02 2.79
CA GLU A 120 0.29 -18.86 1.89
C GLU A 120 0.50 -18.12 0.55
N MET A 121 1.43 -18.62 -0.25
CA MET A 121 1.60 -18.21 -1.63
C MET A 121 0.58 -18.93 -2.52
N LEU A 122 0.18 -18.27 -3.61
CA LEU A 122 -0.75 -18.81 -4.60
C LEU A 122 -0.03 -19.10 -5.92
N SER A 123 -0.50 -20.07 -6.68
CA SER A 123 -0.05 -20.28 -8.06
C SER A 123 -0.37 -19.05 -8.93
N PRO A 124 0.34 -18.83 -10.05
CA PRO A 124 0.05 -17.73 -10.98
C PRO A 124 -1.42 -17.69 -11.45
N GLU A 125 -2.01 -18.86 -11.71
CA GLU A 125 -3.41 -19.00 -12.14
C GLU A 125 -4.39 -18.59 -11.03
N ASN A 126 -4.09 -19.00 -9.78
CA ASN A 126 -4.89 -18.63 -8.62
C ASN A 126 -4.77 -17.14 -8.28
N LEU A 127 -3.58 -16.53 -8.44
CA LEU A 127 -3.40 -15.08 -8.30
C LEU A 127 -4.25 -14.31 -9.33
N MET A 128 -4.26 -14.75 -10.59
CA MET A 128 -5.06 -14.10 -11.63
C MET A 128 -6.57 -14.32 -11.43
N THR A 129 -6.96 -15.49 -10.94
CA THR A 129 -8.37 -15.78 -10.59
C THR A 129 -8.83 -14.88 -9.45
N LEU A 130 -8.03 -14.79 -8.37
CA LEU A 130 -8.29 -13.90 -7.25
C LEU A 130 -8.35 -12.43 -7.69
N TYR A 131 -7.42 -12.00 -8.54
CA TYR A 131 -7.44 -10.65 -9.12
C TYR A 131 -8.78 -10.35 -9.81
N LYS A 132 -9.26 -11.24 -10.67
CA LYS A 132 -10.52 -11.06 -11.41
C LYS A 132 -11.71 -11.01 -10.46
N GLU A 133 -11.73 -11.83 -9.42
CA GLU A 133 -12.77 -11.78 -8.39
C GLU A 133 -12.76 -10.41 -7.69
N LEU A 134 -11.62 -9.97 -7.17
CA LEU A 134 -11.51 -8.67 -6.49
C LEU A 134 -11.88 -7.51 -7.41
N ARG A 135 -11.43 -7.54 -8.66
CA ARG A 135 -11.73 -6.51 -9.67
C ARG A 135 -13.21 -6.47 -10.07
N SER A 136 -13.96 -7.57 -9.85
CA SER A 136 -15.39 -7.62 -10.19
C SER A 136 -16.26 -6.75 -9.26
N PHE A 137 -15.79 -6.45 -8.04
CA PHE A 137 -16.54 -5.66 -7.06
C PHE A 137 -15.79 -4.45 -6.50
N GLY A 138 -14.48 -4.33 -6.70
CA GLY A 138 -13.69 -3.17 -6.24
C GLY A 138 -12.90 -2.49 -7.34
N ASP A 139 -12.63 -1.20 -7.13
CA ASP A 139 -11.85 -0.36 -8.03
C ASP A 139 -10.36 -0.74 -7.99
N ILE A 140 -9.86 -1.06 -6.79
CA ILE A 140 -8.46 -1.41 -6.55
C ILE A 140 -8.38 -2.81 -5.91
N PRO A 141 -8.03 -3.86 -6.66
CA PRO A 141 -7.71 -5.15 -6.08
C PRO A 141 -6.51 -5.06 -5.13
N LYS A 142 -6.59 -5.70 -3.96
CA LYS A 142 -5.52 -5.81 -2.97
C LYS A 142 -5.29 -7.28 -2.59
N ILE A 143 -4.13 -7.81 -2.94
CA ILE A 143 -3.75 -9.20 -2.66
C ILE A 143 -2.57 -9.20 -1.70
N ALA A 144 -2.74 -9.79 -0.52
CA ALA A 144 -1.68 -10.00 0.45
C ALA A 144 -1.46 -11.50 0.64
N VAL A 145 -0.27 -12.00 0.31
CA VAL A 145 0.09 -13.42 0.35
C VAL A 145 1.37 -13.64 1.16
N GLN A 146 1.69 -14.90 1.47
CA GLN A 146 2.88 -15.24 2.25
C GLN A 146 3.87 -16.10 1.45
N PRO A 147 4.74 -15.51 0.61
CA PRO A 147 5.83 -16.22 -0.04
C PRO A 147 6.83 -16.73 1.01
N GLN A 148 7.34 -17.95 0.81
CA GLN A 148 8.25 -18.63 1.74
C GLN A 148 9.70 -18.67 1.24
N ASP A 149 9.92 -18.46 -0.05
CA ASP A 149 11.24 -18.48 -0.66
C ASP A 149 11.38 -17.49 -1.83
N THR A 150 12.54 -17.55 -2.50
CA THR A 150 12.84 -16.67 -3.65
C THR A 150 12.01 -17.03 -4.88
N ALA A 151 11.65 -18.29 -5.10
CA ALA A 151 10.86 -18.71 -6.25
C ALA A 151 9.41 -18.22 -6.13
N ASP A 152 8.84 -18.30 -4.92
CA ASP A 152 7.55 -17.70 -4.58
C ASP A 152 7.59 -16.18 -4.82
N LEU A 153 8.64 -15.51 -4.34
CA LEU A 153 8.77 -14.08 -4.52
C LEU A 153 8.87 -13.69 -6.00
N LEU A 154 9.68 -14.39 -6.80
CA LEU A 154 9.79 -14.13 -8.24
C LEU A 154 8.44 -14.31 -8.95
N THR A 155 7.67 -15.32 -8.55
CA THR A 155 6.30 -15.53 -9.04
C THR A 155 5.40 -14.35 -8.70
N LEU A 156 5.45 -13.87 -7.46
CA LEU A 156 4.67 -12.73 -7.01
C LEU A 156 5.06 -11.42 -7.73
N LEU A 157 6.36 -11.18 -7.93
CA LEU A 157 6.88 -10.02 -8.65
C LEU A 157 6.46 -10.05 -10.13
N GLN A 158 6.52 -11.20 -10.78
CA GLN A 158 6.06 -11.37 -12.16
C GLN A 158 4.56 -11.12 -12.29
N PHE A 159 3.76 -11.64 -11.37
CA PHE A 159 2.33 -11.35 -11.30
C PHE A 159 2.09 -9.85 -11.08
N THR A 160 2.78 -9.25 -10.12
CA THR A 160 2.67 -7.82 -9.82
C THR A 160 2.98 -6.98 -11.06
N ASN A 161 4.05 -7.30 -11.80
CA ASN A 161 4.44 -6.57 -13.01
C ASN A 161 3.41 -6.67 -14.16
N THR A 162 2.75 -7.82 -14.31
CA THR A 162 1.91 -8.11 -15.49
C THR A 162 0.41 -7.91 -15.26
N ALA A 163 -0.06 -7.96 -14.01
CA ALA A 163 -1.47 -7.79 -13.69
C ALA A 163 -1.95 -6.34 -13.97
N PRO A 164 -3.18 -6.15 -14.48
CA PRO A 164 -3.68 -4.82 -14.82
C PRO A 164 -3.81 -3.90 -13.60
N LYS A 165 -3.52 -2.62 -13.80
CA LYS A 165 -3.49 -1.58 -12.76
C LYS A 165 -4.84 -0.83 -12.65
N PRO A 166 -5.12 -0.12 -11.54
CA PRO A 166 -4.39 -0.13 -10.26
C PRO A 166 -4.52 -1.49 -9.55
N LEU A 167 -3.49 -1.85 -8.76
CA LEU A 167 -3.39 -3.10 -8.01
C LEU A 167 -2.49 -2.86 -6.79
N ILE A 168 -2.90 -3.34 -5.63
CA ILE A 168 -2.04 -3.42 -4.44
C ILE A 168 -1.65 -4.89 -4.25
N VAL A 169 -0.35 -5.15 -4.24
CA VAL A 169 0.21 -6.44 -3.83
C VAL A 169 1.07 -6.21 -2.60
N SER A 170 0.95 -7.10 -1.62
CA SER A 170 1.73 -7.07 -0.39
C SER A 170 2.16 -8.48 0.02
N VAL A 171 3.19 -8.55 0.86
CA VAL A 171 3.59 -9.80 1.52
C VAL A 171 3.32 -9.71 3.01
N THR A 172 2.90 -10.82 3.60
CA THR A 172 2.77 -10.99 5.06
C THR A 172 3.97 -11.75 5.61
N GLY A 173 4.16 -11.71 6.93
CA GLY A 173 5.24 -12.45 7.59
C GLY A 173 6.62 -11.81 7.50
N MET A 174 7.61 -12.48 8.12
CA MET A 174 8.98 -11.98 8.26
C MET A 174 9.91 -12.42 7.14
N VAL A 175 9.70 -13.63 6.58
CA VAL A 175 10.65 -14.31 5.67
C VAL A 175 10.96 -13.47 4.44
N CYS A 176 9.91 -13.03 3.74
CA CYS A 176 10.04 -12.23 2.53
C CYS A 176 9.71 -10.75 2.77
N ARG A 177 9.81 -10.23 4.01
CA ARG A 177 9.41 -8.85 4.32
C ARG A 177 10.08 -7.80 3.45
N TYR A 178 11.31 -8.07 2.99
CA TYR A 178 12.08 -7.23 2.09
C TYR A 178 11.41 -7.01 0.72
N ALA A 179 10.39 -7.78 0.37
CA ALA A 179 9.60 -7.55 -0.84
C ALA A 179 8.61 -6.38 -0.71
N ARG A 180 8.22 -5.97 0.50
CA ARG A 180 7.33 -4.81 0.73
C ARG A 180 7.81 -3.53 0.01
N PRO A 181 9.08 -3.10 0.14
CA PRO A 181 9.60 -1.96 -0.63
C PRO A 181 9.83 -2.26 -2.12
N LEU A 182 9.94 -3.54 -2.53
CA LEU A 182 10.20 -3.91 -3.92
C LEU A 182 8.92 -3.92 -4.76
N LEU A 183 7.81 -4.44 -4.22
CA LEU A 183 6.54 -4.60 -4.94
C LEU A 183 6.06 -3.33 -5.66
N PRO A 184 6.19 -2.12 -5.09
CA PRO A 184 5.84 -0.89 -5.81
C PRO A 184 6.67 -0.64 -7.06
N LEU A 185 7.95 -1.05 -7.08
CA LEU A 185 8.82 -0.95 -8.27
C LEU A 185 8.33 -1.83 -9.42
N PHE A 186 7.53 -2.87 -9.12
CA PHE A 186 6.86 -3.74 -10.10
C PHE A 186 5.39 -3.34 -10.31
N GLY A 187 5.00 -2.14 -9.86
CA GLY A 187 3.69 -1.55 -10.12
C GLY A 187 2.62 -1.87 -9.08
N SER A 188 2.97 -2.33 -7.88
CA SER A 188 2.03 -2.27 -6.74
C SER A 188 1.77 -0.80 -6.39
N LEU A 189 0.50 -0.41 -6.21
CA LEU A 189 0.13 0.98 -5.98
C LEU A 189 0.67 1.50 -4.64
N TYR A 190 0.53 0.74 -3.57
CA TYR A 190 0.91 1.17 -2.22
C TYR A 190 1.74 0.11 -1.50
N THR A 191 2.59 0.57 -0.59
CA THR A 191 3.12 -0.23 0.51
C THR A 191 2.63 0.29 1.85
N TYR A 192 2.27 -0.62 2.76
CA TYR A 192 1.71 -0.28 4.07
C TYR A 192 2.81 -0.20 5.13
N CYS A 193 2.76 0.84 5.96
CA CYS A 193 3.74 1.22 6.97
C CYS A 193 3.06 1.52 8.31
N TYR A 194 3.86 1.64 9.38
CA TYR A 194 3.38 2.07 10.70
C TYR A 194 4.15 3.29 11.23
N ILE A 195 3.62 3.97 12.25
CA ILE A 195 4.33 5.05 12.98
C ILE A 195 4.93 4.49 14.28
N ASP A 196 4.07 4.07 15.22
CA ASP A 196 4.54 3.61 16.54
C ASP A 196 4.74 2.09 16.59
N SER A 197 3.70 1.35 16.23
CA SER A 197 3.67 -0.11 16.31
C SER A 197 3.16 -0.74 15.01
N PRO A 198 3.76 -1.86 14.56
CA PRO A 198 3.29 -2.56 13.38
C PRO A 198 1.90 -3.17 13.59
N THR A 199 1.06 -3.10 12.56
CA THR A 199 -0.25 -3.77 12.53
C THR A 199 -0.20 -5.14 11.82
N SER A 200 0.98 -5.52 11.31
CA SER A 200 1.23 -6.77 10.58
C SER A 200 2.70 -7.20 10.74
N PRO A 201 3.00 -8.50 10.89
CA PRO A 201 4.38 -8.99 10.95
C PRO A 201 5.19 -8.57 9.70
N GLY A 202 6.42 -8.12 9.94
CA GLY A 202 7.36 -7.72 8.88
C GLY A 202 7.12 -6.33 8.28
N GLN A 203 6.09 -5.60 8.72
CA GLN A 203 5.84 -4.22 8.31
C GLN A 203 7.04 -3.31 8.66
N TYR A 204 7.29 -2.31 7.84
CA TYR A 204 8.30 -1.28 8.11
C TYR A 204 7.62 -0.05 8.70
N SER A 205 8.34 0.70 9.53
CA SER A 205 7.91 2.05 9.92
C SER A 205 7.90 2.97 8.70
N LEU A 206 7.11 4.05 8.74
CA LEU A 206 7.10 5.06 7.69
C LEU A 206 8.50 5.63 7.45
N ARG A 207 9.25 5.88 8.54
CA ARG A 207 10.62 6.38 8.46
C ARG A 207 11.54 5.41 7.71
N GLU A 208 11.52 4.13 8.07
CA GLU A 208 12.33 3.11 7.37
C GLU A 208 11.92 3.01 5.89
N MET A 209 10.60 2.99 5.60
CA MET A 209 10.12 2.88 4.23
C MET A 209 10.51 4.10 3.39
N ARG A 210 10.51 5.31 3.95
CA ARG A 210 10.98 6.51 3.25
C ARG A 210 12.47 6.45 2.94
N MET A 211 13.29 5.92 3.85
CA MET A 211 14.71 5.68 3.59
C MET A 211 14.90 4.65 2.48
N LEU A 212 14.17 3.54 2.53
CA LEU A 212 14.19 2.52 1.48
C LEU A 212 13.71 3.09 0.14
N ALA A 213 12.64 3.88 0.15
CA ALA A 213 12.13 4.55 -1.04
C ALA A 213 13.18 5.47 -1.66
N HIS A 214 13.89 6.25 -0.84
CA HIS A 214 14.98 7.09 -1.32
C HIS A 214 16.13 6.28 -1.94
N LEU A 215 16.51 5.15 -1.33
CA LEU A 215 17.61 4.30 -1.79
C LEU A 215 17.26 3.47 -3.03
N LEU A 216 16.00 3.07 -3.17
CA LEU A 216 15.53 2.15 -4.21
C LEU A 216 14.88 2.87 -5.40
N SER A 217 14.51 4.14 -5.26
CA SER A 217 13.93 4.91 -6.37
C SER A 217 14.95 4.99 -7.52
N PRO A 218 14.54 4.71 -8.77
CA PRO A 218 15.43 4.76 -9.92
C PRO A 218 16.17 6.11 -10.01
N GLY A 219 17.48 6.05 -10.18
CA GLY A 219 18.26 7.20 -10.61
C GLY A 219 17.94 7.55 -12.07
N VAL A 220 18.30 8.77 -12.48
CA VAL A 220 18.25 9.14 -13.91
C VAL A 220 19.33 8.31 -14.62
N ILE A 221 18.98 7.67 -15.75
CA ILE A 221 19.98 7.06 -16.63
C ILE A 221 20.79 8.20 -17.23
N ASP A 222 22.04 8.35 -16.80
CA ASP A 222 22.96 9.28 -17.45
C ASP A 222 23.18 8.82 -18.91
N THR A 223 22.79 9.69 -19.83
CA THR A 223 22.89 9.48 -21.28
C THR A 223 24.31 9.11 -21.74
N TRP A 224 25.34 9.44 -20.96
CA TRP A 224 26.72 9.06 -21.22
C TRP A 224 26.97 7.55 -21.24
N PHE A 225 26.13 6.76 -20.55
CA PHE A 225 26.24 5.30 -20.44
C PHE A 225 25.32 4.54 -21.39
N GLN A 226 24.51 5.23 -22.21
CA GLN A 226 23.72 4.54 -23.24
C GLN A 226 24.65 3.84 -24.24
N GLY A 227 24.67 2.50 -24.18
CA GLY A 227 25.45 1.65 -25.09
C GLY A 227 26.95 1.54 -24.77
N ARG A 228 27.42 1.98 -23.60
CA ARG A 228 28.84 1.89 -23.19
C ARG A 228 28.99 1.18 -21.84
N PRO A 229 29.95 0.25 -21.68
CA PRO A 229 30.22 -0.37 -20.39
C PRO A 229 30.73 0.68 -19.37
N VAL A 230 30.20 0.63 -18.16
CA VAL A 230 30.67 1.45 -17.04
C VAL A 230 32.04 0.94 -16.59
N ARG A 231 33.04 1.83 -16.45
CA ARG A 231 34.32 1.46 -15.83
C ARG A 231 34.08 1.19 -14.34
N SER A 232 34.33 -0.05 -13.89
CA SER A 232 34.40 -0.38 -12.46
C SER A 232 35.64 0.27 -11.85
N GLY A 233 35.48 1.29 -11.00
CA GLY A 233 36.65 1.85 -10.28
C GLY A 233 36.41 3.12 -9.49
N ASP A 234 35.59 4.06 -9.96
CA ASP A 234 35.25 5.27 -9.19
C ASP A 234 33.90 5.87 -9.64
N PRO A 235 32.82 5.68 -8.85
CA PRO A 235 31.51 6.23 -9.16
C PRO A 235 31.32 7.68 -8.68
N SER A 236 32.34 8.31 -8.08
CA SER A 236 32.21 9.66 -7.49
C SER A 236 31.82 10.74 -8.51
N LEU A 237 32.29 10.59 -9.76
CA LEU A 237 31.91 11.48 -10.85
C LEU A 237 30.44 11.28 -11.26
N PHE A 238 29.97 10.03 -11.26
CA PHE A 238 28.58 9.67 -11.59
C PHE A 238 27.59 10.28 -10.61
N TYR A 239 27.85 10.14 -9.30
CA TYR A 239 26.96 10.71 -8.28
C TYR A 239 26.93 12.25 -8.31
N ARG A 240 28.06 12.89 -8.65
CA ARG A 240 28.15 14.35 -8.78
C ARG A 240 27.31 14.85 -9.97
N LEU A 241 27.47 14.22 -11.14
CA LEU A 241 26.69 14.51 -12.35
C LEU A 241 25.19 14.23 -12.17
N ALA A 242 24.83 13.11 -11.52
CA ALA A 242 23.44 12.79 -11.24
C ALA A 242 22.76 13.81 -10.29
N GLY A 243 23.53 14.40 -9.37
CA GLY A 243 23.08 15.52 -8.52
C GLY A 243 22.79 16.78 -9.32
N GLU A 244 23.74 17.20 -10.18
CA GLU A 244 23.61 18.40 -11.02
C GLU A 244 22.40 18.31 -11.97
N ILE A 245 22.13 17.13 -12.56
CA ILE A 245 20.98 16.90 -13.45
C ILE A 245 19.64 17.01 -12.70
N ARG A 246 19.60 16.57 -11.43
CA ARG A 246 18.38 16.67 -10.60
C ARG A 246 18.04 18.11 -10.25
N GLU A 247 19.02 18.96 -9.97
CA GLU A 247 18.82 20.39 -9.68
C GLU A 247 18.35 21.20 -10.88
N HIS A 248 18.68 20.77 -12.11
CA HIS A 248 18.27 21.47 -13.34
C HIS A 248 16.87 21.09 -13.84
N ARG A 249 16.23 20.07 -13.23
CA ARG A 249 14.89 19.60 -13.60
C ARG A 249 13.80 19.86 -12.55
N SER A 250 14.18 20.36 -11.36
CA SER A 250 13.28 20.91 -10.34
C SER A 250 12.99 22.38 -10.58
#